data_AF-A0A2Z6NLP7-F1
#
_entry.id   AF-A0A2Z6NLP7-F1
#
_cell.length_a   1.000
_cell.length_b   1.000
_cell.length_c   1.000
_cell.angle_alpha   90.00
_cell.angle_beta   90.00
_cell.angle_gamma   90.00
#
_symmetry.space_group_name_H-M   'P 1'
#
loop_
_entity.id
_entity.type
_entity.pdbx_description
1 polymer ?
#
loop_
_entity_poly.entity_id
_entity_poly.type
_entity_poly.pdbx_seq_one_letter_code
_entity_poly.pdbx_strand_id
1 'polypeptide(L)'
;MSNFSLSFLLFFFFIAFSIFSFSIIASTEFDFGTLTLTSLKLLGDAHLNNGTVTLTRDLTVPFSGAGQALYSRPIKFRQPGTTIPASFTTFFSFSVTNLNPSSIGGGLAFVITPDADSLGDAGGYLGLAADGFIAVEFDTLMDVEFKDINGNHVGVDLNSVVSSKVGDLDSIGVDLKSGDSVNAWIEFDGSNNGFNVWVSYSNLKPKDPILSMNLDMGQYLNDFMYVGFSGSTQGSTEIHRVEWWSFSSSFGSGSGYSSSLPPPPAVSLMNTSTNSARSPPPSMAPSMNSTNVERKESKKSCHNGLCKQGLGAVAGVVTAGAFVLALFAGSMIWLYSKKVKRVSRFDSLGSEIIKMPKQFSYKELKAATKCFNGNRIIGHGAFGTVYKGILTENGDIVAVKRWGETEVPIVPRTKPSTGLSTSHSHLLLSLQDSVSDCDGIITISTSTSENSFNGGDIV
;
A
#
# COMPACT_ATOMS: atom_id res chain seq x y z
N MET A 1 -35.43 -48.65 -5.72
CA MET A 1 -34.97 -47.35 -6.28
C MET A 1 -34.70 -46.27 -5.21
N SER A 2 -34.71 -46.58 -3.91
CA SER A 2 -34.53 -45.59 -2.83
C SER A 2 -33.07 -45.32 -2.40
N ASN A 3 -32.15 -46.27 -2.59
CA ASN A 3 -30.76 -46.13 -2.14
C ASN A 3 -29.89 -45.24 -3.05
N PHE A 4 -30.34 -44.97 -4.27
CA PHE A 4 -29.59 -44.15 -5.23
C PHE A 4 -29.67 -42.65 -4.90
N SER A 5 -30.76 -42.21 -4.28
CA SER A 5 -31.01 -40.80 -3.94
C SER A 5 -30.17 -40.30 -2.76
N LEU A 6 -29.93 -41.16 -1.75
CA LEU A 6 -29.17 -40.77 -0.56
C LEU A 6 -27.66 -40.65 -0.84
N SER A 7 -27.11 -41.56 -1.65
CA SER A 7 -25.70 -41.51 -2.07
C SER A 7 -25.41 -40.26 -2.90
N PHE A 8 -26.36 -39.88 -3.77
CA PHE A 8 -26.24 -38.66 -4.58
C PHE A 8 -26.29 -37.39 -3.73
N LEU A 9 -27.16 -37.35 -2.70
CA LEU A 9 -27.22 -36.22 -1.77
C LEU A 9 -25.94 -36.08 -0.94
N LEU A 10 -25.40 -37.19 -0.43
CA LEU A 10 -24.14 -37.19 0.34
C LEU A 10 -22.95 -36.77 -0.52
N PHE A 11 -22.92 -37.17 -1.80
CA PHE A 11 -21.90 -36.74 -2.75
C PHE A 11 -21.96 -35.23 -3.03
N PHE A 12 -23.15 -34.66 -3.20
CA PHE A 12 -23.30 -33.20 -3.34
C PHE A 12 -22.96 -32.46 -2.04
N PHE A 13 -23.23 -33.04 -0.88
CA PHE A 13 -22.83 -32.46 0.41
C PHE A 13 -21.30 -32.50 0.60
N PHE A 14 -20.64 -33.59 0.17
CA PHE A 14 -19.18 -33.70 0.19
C PHE A 14 -18.52 -32.76 -0.81
N ILE A 15 -19.08 -32.62 -2.02
CA ILE A 15 -18.62 -31.65 -3.01
C ILE A 15 -18.86 -30.22 -2.50
N ALA A 16 -20.02 -29.92 -1.93
CA ALA A 16 -20.27 -28.61 -1.32
C ALA A 16 -19.31 -28.33 -0.16
N PHE A 17 -19.03 -29.30 0.70
CA PHE A 17 -18.08 -29.15 1.81
C PHE A 17 -16.63 -29.01 1.33
N SER A 18 -16.24 -29.71 0.27
CA SER A 18 -14.94 -29.54 -0.40
C SER A 18 -14.82 -28.23 -1.16
N ILE A 19 -15.92 -27.68 -1.71
CA ILE A 19 -15.96 -26.35 -2.34
C ILE A 19 -15.99 -25.23 -1.29
N PHE A 20 -16.52 -25.48 -0.08
CA PHE A 20 -16.46 -24.53 1.05
C PHE A 20 -15.14 -24.60 1.84
N SER A 21 -14.29 -25.60 1.56
CA SER A 21 -12.90 -25.66 2.05
C SER A 21 -11.96 -24.88 1.12
N PHE A 22 -12.37 -23.71 0.65
CA PHE A 22 -11.39 -22.73 0.19
C PHE A 22 -10.70 -22.21 1.46
N SER A 23 -9.47 -22.65 1.68
CA SER A 23 -8.55 -21.92 2.55
C SER A 23 -8.52 -20.49 2.04
N ILE A 24 -9.16 -19.58 2.78
CA ILE A 24 -8.98 -18.15 2.54
C ILE A 24 -7.48 -17.93 2.80
N ILE A 25 -6.72 -17.78 1.72
CA ILE A 25 -5.33 -17.33 1.81
C ILE A 25 -5.44 -15.97 2.50
N ALA A 26 -4.99 -15.90 3.74
CA ALA A 26 -5.02 -14.68 4.52
C ALA A 26 -3.96 -13.74 3.96
N SER A 27 -4.28 -13.04 2.87
CA SER A 27 -3.49 -11.93 2.38
C SER A 27 -3.96 -10.65 3.07
N THR A 28 -3.02 -9.87 3.59
CA THR A 28 -3.31 -8.53 4.11
C THR A 28 -2.65 -7.54 3.19
N GLU A 29 -3.43 -6.60 2.67
CA GLU A 29 -2.95 -5.54 1.79
C GLU A 29 -3.62 -4.22 2.17
N PHE A 30 -2.83 -3.15 2.25
CA PHE A 30 -3.35 -1.79 2.37
C PHE A 30 -2.38 -0.78 1.77
N ASP A 31 -2.92 0.37 1.38
CA ASP A 31 -2.18 1.56 0.97
C ASP A 31 -2.65 2.82 1.74
N PHE A 32 -1.82 3.85 1.72
CA PHE A 32 -2.07 5.12 2.43
C PHE A 32 -3.32 5.86 1.94
N GLY A 33 -3.78 5.58 0.72
CA GLY A 33 -5.01 6.16 0.17
C GLY A 33 -6.26 5.76 0.95
N THR A 34 -6.17 4.70 1.78
CA THR A 34 -7.26 4.19 2.61
C THR A 34 -7.03 4.37 4.12
N LEU A 35 -5.87 4.89 4.55
CA LEU A 35 -5.59 5.05 5.97
C LEU A 35 -6.39 6.22 6.56
N THR A 36 -7.08 5.91 7.65
CA THR A 36 -7.83 6.87 8.46
C THR A 36 -7.39 6.75 9.92
N LEU A 37 -7.78 7.69 10.78
CA LEU A 37 -7.60 7.57 12.23
C LEU A 37 -8.14 6.24 12.79
N THR A 38 -9.13 5.62 12.14
CA THR A 38 -9.71 4.34 12.61
C THR A 38 -8.90 3.11 12.21
N SER A 39 -8.03 3.23 11.20
CA SER A 39 -7.15 2.14 10.77
C SER A 39 -5.77 2.18 11.43
N LEU A 40 -5.51 3.18 12.28
CA LEU A 40 -4.25 3.36 12.98
C LEU A 40 -4.46 3.34 14.50
N LYS A 41 -3.51 2.75 15.21
CA LYS A 41 -3.29 2.96 16.65
C LYS A 41 -2.12 3.92 16.79
N LEU A 42 -2.37 5.06 17.45
CA LEU A 42 -1.37 6.09 17.70
C LEU A 42 -1.05 6.09 19.20
N LEU A 43 0.22 5.90 19.55
CA LEU A 43 0.72 5.83 20.91
C LEU A 43 1.77 6.93 21.15
N GLY A 44 1.88 7.37 22.40
CA GLY A 44 2.84 8.41 22.78
C GLY A 44 2.60 9.72 22.04
N ASP A 45 3.65 10.24 21.43
CA ASP A 45 3.66 11.52 20.72
C ASP A 45 3.08 11.44 19.29
N ALA A 46 2.76 10.24 18.83
CA ALA A 46 2.30 10.02 17.46
C ALA A 46 0.93 10.66 17.21
N HIS A 47 0.81 11.36 16.09
CA HIS A 47 -0.43 12.03 15.69
C HIS A 47 -0.57 12.06 14.16
N LEU A 48 -1.82 12.11 13.68
CA LEU A 48 -2.13 12.25 12.26
C LEU A 48 -2.54 13.70 11.98
N ASN A 49 -1.87 14.36 11.04
CA ASN A 49 -2.21 15.71 10.60
C ASN A 49 -2.22 15.76 9.06
N ASN A 50 -3.32 16.24 8.47
CA ASN A 50 -3.49 16.39 7.02
C ASN A 50 -3.11 15.14 6.19
N GLY A 51 -3.35 13.95 6.73
CA GLY A 51 -2.99 12.70 6.04
C GLY A 51 -1.49 12.42 6.05
N THR A 52 -0.74 12.93 7.02
CA THR A 52 0.65 12.57 7.31
C THR A 52 0.73 12.12 8.76
N VAL A 53 1.38 10.99 9.01
CA VAL A 53 1.63 10.50 10.37
C VAL A 53 2.92 11.13 10.86
N THR A 54 2.88 11.81 12.00
CA THR A 54 4.07 12.32 12.68
C THR A 54 4.28 11.48 13.94
N LEU A 55 5.48 10.94 14.16
CA LEU A 55 5.79 10.06 15.29
C LEU A 55 6.25 10.84 16.53
N THR A 56 6.87 12.01 16.34
CA THR A 56 7.40 12.86 17.41
C THR A 56 6.75 14.25 17.38
N ARG A 57 6.90 15.03 18.46
CA ARG A 57 6.31 16.38 18.55
C ARG A 57 7.16 17.43 17.84
N ASP A 58 6.50 18.46 17.33
CA ASP A 58 7.12 19.62 16.70
C ASP A 58 7.60 20.63 17.76
N LEU A 59 8.66 20.29 18.50
CA LEU A 59 9.21 21.13 19.59
C LEU A 59 10.47 21.88 19.15
N THR A 60 10.56 23.16 19.51
CA THR A 60 11.73 24.03 19.22
C THR A 60 12.89 23.87 20.21
N VAL A 61 12.69 23.07 21.26
CA VAL A 61 13.69 22.80 22.30
C VAL A 61 13.92 21.29 22.40
N PRO A 62 15.18 20.87 22.61
CA PRO A 62 15.54 19.47 22.86
C PRO A 62 14.61 18.75 23.84
N PHE A 63 14.07 17.61 23.43
CA PHE A 63 13.21 16.76 24.24
C PHE A 63 13.50 15.29 23.93
N SER A 64 13.26 14.39 24.89
CA SER A 64 13.30 12.94 24.66
C SER A 64 11.88 12.39 24.69
N GLY A 65 11.24 12.37 23.52
CA GLY A 65 9.90 11.83 23.32
C GLY A 65 9.92 10.64 22.38
N ALA A 66 8.86 9.84 22.41
CA ALA A 66 8.66 8.73 21.50
C ALA A 66 7.18 8.61 21.11
N GLY A 67 6.94 8.07 19.93
CA GLY A 67 5.60 7.73 19.48
C GLY A 67 5.60 6.57 18.50
N GLN A 68 4.47 5.87 18.46
CA GLN A 68 4.23 4.77 17.54
C GLN A 68 2.93 4.95 16.77
N ALA A 69 2.96 4.55 15.50
CA ALA A 69 1.79 4.46 14.65
C ALA A 69 1.70 3.05 14.05
N LEU A 70 0.74 2.26 14.52
CA LEU A 70 0.55 0.86 14.12
C LEU A 70 -0.73 0.68 13.31
N TYR A 71 -0.71 -0.21 12.33
CA TYR A 71 -1.94 -0.65 11.68
C TYR A 71 -2.85 -1.34 12.69
N SER A 72 -4.11 -0.93 12.80
CA SER A 72 -4.97 -1.28 13.94
C SER A 72 -5.38 -2.76 13.99
N ARG A 73 -5.23 -3.51 12.89
CA ARG A 73 -5.55 -4.93 12.82
C ARG A 73 -4.27 -5.77 12.80
N PRO A 74 -4.16 -6.80 13.65
CA PRO A 74 -2.99 -7.67 13.62
C PRO A 74 -2.95 -8.49 12.33
N ILE A 75 -1.73 -8.66 11.81
CA ILE A 75 -1.41 -9.41 10.61
C ILE A 75 -0.99 -10.81 11.01
N LYS A 76 -1.52 -11.81 10.31
CA LYS A 76 -1.15 -13.20 10.52
C LYS A 76 0.16 -13.49 9.82
N PHE A 77 1.20 -13.86 10.57
CA PHE A 77 2.52 -14.19 10.02
C PHE A 77 2.86 -15.68 10.06
N ARG A 78 2.19 -16.48 10.90
CA ARG A 78 2.36 -17.95 10.94
C ARG A 78 1.06 -18.66 10.64
N GLN A 79 1.17 -19.85 10.05
CA GLN A 79 0.04 -20.75 9.81
C GLN A 79 0.24 -22.08 10.51
N PRO A 80 -0.82 -22.65 11.12
CA PRO A 80 -0.77 -24.01 11.63
C PRO A 80 -0.39 -24.99 10.51
N GLY A 81 0.55 -25.89 10.80
CA GLY A 81 0.97 -26.94 9.86
C GLY A 81 2.08 -26.55 8.89
N THR A 82 2.59 -25.31 8.93
CA THR A 82 3.78 -24.88 8.18
C THR A 82 4.80 -24.24 9.12
N THR A 83 6.09 -24.42 8.83
CA THR A 83 7.17 -23.64 9.46
C THR A 83 7.51 -22.38 8.67
N ILE A 84 6.95 -22.25 7.46
CA ILE A 84 7.17 -21.14 6.54
C ILE A 84 6.32 -19.94 7.00
N PRO A 85 6.93 -18.82 7.41
CA PRO A 85 6.20 -17.58 7.70
C PRO A 85 5.63 -16.92 6.44
N ALA A 86 4.71 -15.99 6.61
CA ALA A 86 4.21 -15.19 5.50
C ALA A 86 5.34 -14.36 4.86
N SER A 87 5.39 -14.34 3.53
CA SER A 87 6.19 -13.36 2.80
C SER A 87 5.50 -12.00 2.87
N PHE A 88 6.28 -10.92 2.90
CA PHE A 88 5.71 -9.59 2.85
C PHE A 88 6.58 -8.60 2.08
N THR A 89 5.92 -7.54 1.63
CA THR A 89 6.56 -6.35 1.07
C THR A 89 5.96 -5.11 1.72
N THR A 90 6.79 -4.11 1.97
CA THR A 90 6.32 -2.80 2.39
C THR A 90 7.14 -1.72 1.72
N PHE A 91 6.45 -0.63 1.39
CA PHE A 91 7.05 0.58 0.85
C PHE A 91 6.55 1.77 1.65
N PHE A 92 7.43 2.70 1.98
CA PHE A 92 7.04 3.93 2.65
C PHE A 92 7.96 5.08 2.27
N SER A 93 7.39 6.29 2.35
CA SER A 93 8.08 7.56 2.20
C SER A 93 8.06 8.27 3.54
N PHE A 94 9.20 8.76 3.99
CA PHE A 94 9.33 9.44 5.27
C PHE A 94 10.31 10.60 5.18
N SER A 95 10.24 11.52 6.13
CA SER A 95 11.24 12.59 6.28
C SER A 95 11.60 12.77 7.74
N VAL A 96 12.87 13.11 7.98
CA VAL A 96 13.36 13.56 9.28
C VAL A 96 13.79 15.01 9.13
N THR A 97 13.03 15.90 9.77
CA THR A 97 13.29 17.34 9.72
C THR A 97 13.69 17.82 11.09
N ASN A 98 14.47 18.89 11.14
CA ASN A 98 14.93 19.42 12.41
C ASN A 98 14.63 20.92 12.52
N LEU A 99 13.95 21.31 13.59
CA LEU A 99 13.66 22.73 13.84
C LEU A 99 14.90 23.51 14.30
N ASN A 100 15.89 22.83 14.89
CA ASN A 100 17.18 23.40 15.23
C ASN A 100 18.29 22.63 14.48
N PRO A 101 18.92 23.22 13.45
CA PRO A 101 19.93 22.53 12.63
C PRO A 101 21.15 21.97 13.38
N SER A 102 21.39 22.42 14.61
CA SER A 102 22.48 21.93 15.46
C SER A 102 22.09 20.76 16.37
N SER A 103 20.79 20.46 16.46
CA SER A 103 20.27 19.32 17.20
C SER A 103 20.36 18.07 16.34
N ILE A 104 20.63 16.89 16.92
CA ILE A 104 20.72 15.62 16.17
C ILE A 104 20.15 14.50 17.05
N GLY A 105 19.45 13.54 16.46
CA GLY A 105 19.01 12.28 17.07
C GLY A 105 17.50 12.08 17.05
N GLY A 106 16.92 10.92 17.32
CA GLY A 106 17.54 9.59 17.36
C GLY A 106 17.20 8.85 16.08
N GLY A 107 15.92 8.71 15.75
CA GLY A 107 15.53 8.10 14.48
C GLY A 107 14.13 7.52 14.50
N LEU A 108 13.86 6.72 13.48
CA LEU A 108 12.60 5.99 13.34
C LEU A 108 12.84 4.58 12.83
N ALA A 109 11.88 3.70 13.03
CA ALA A 109 11.94 2.34 12.55
C ALA A 109 10.59 1.88 12.00
N PHE A 110 10.63 1.08 10.93
CA PHE A 110 9.51 0.20 10.61
C PHE A 110 9.55 -0.99 11.57
N VAL A 111 8.45 -1.29 12.25
CA VAL A 111 8.41 -2.30 13.32
C VAL A 111 7.34 -3.36 13.07
N ILE A 112 7.67 -4.60 13.42
CA ILE A 112 6.77 -5.75 13.57
C ILE A 112 6.79 -6.15 15.05
N THR A 113 5.67 -5.99 15.75
CA THR A 113 5.58 -6.14 17.22
C THR A 113 4.31 -6.90 17.64
N PRO A 114 4.34 -7.70 18.72
CA PRO A 114 3.16 -8.41 19.23
C PRO A 114 2.23 -7.51 20.04
N ASP A 115 2.78 -6.44 20.62
CA ASP A 115 2.05 -5.49 21.45
C ASP A 115 1.77 -4.22 20.66
N ALA A 116 0.53 -3.74 20.75
CA ALA A 116 0.07 -2.52 20.11
C ALA A 116 -0.58 -1.54 21.09
N ASP A 117 -0.42 -1.77 22.39
CA ASP A 117 -0.99 -0.96 23.46
C ASP A 117 0.08 -0.38 24.40
N SER A 118 1.32 -0.89 24.36
CA SER A 118 2.47 -0.31 25.07
C SER A 118 3.45 0.40 24.13
N LEU A 119 4.17 1.37 24.70
CA LEU A 119 5.24 2.10 24.05
C LEU A 119 6.56 1.79 24.77
N GLY A 120 7.62 1.55 24.00
CA GLY A 120 8.95 1.35 24.53
C GLY A 120 9.64 2.63 25.00
N ASP A 121 10.89 2.49 25.43
CA ASP A 121 11.66 3.61 25.94
C ASP A 121 12.03 4.61 24.83
N ALA A 122 12.00 5.90 25.16
CA ALA A 122 12.51 6.95 24.30
C ALA A 122 14.05 6.98 24.30
N GLY A 123 14.66 7.84 23.49
CA GLY A 123 16.10 7.86 23.30
C GLY A 123 16.52 6.99 22.12
N GLY A 124 17.74 6.45 22.17
CA GLY A 124 18.21 5.51 21.15
C GLY A 124 17.53 4.13 21.22
N TYR A 125 16.58 3.94 22.15
CA TYR A 125 15.66 2.79 22.09
C TYR A 125 14.53 2.97 21.07
N LEU A 126 14.43 4.15 20.43
CA LEU A 126 13.50 4.46 19.34
C LEU A 126 12.01 4.25 19.64
N GLY A 127 11.62 4.15 20.92
CA GLY A 127 10.26 3.78 21.33
C GLY A 127 9.92 2.31 21.12
N LEU A 128 10.90 1.46 20.83
CA LEU A 128 10.74 0.02 20.61
C LEU A 128 10.67 -0.73 21.96
N ALA A 129 9.87 -1.79 21.99
CA ALA A 129 9.78 -2.65 23.17
C ALA A 129 11.15 -3.27 23.49
N ALA A 130 11.37 -3.69 24.73
CA ALA A 130 12.64 -4.29 25.14
C ALA A 130 12.97 -5.60 24.39
N ASP A 131 11.95 -6.37 24.00
CA ASP A 131 12.08 -7.62 23.27
C ASP A 131 10.84 -7.91 22.39
N GLY A 132 10.89 -9.03 21.67
CA GLY A 132 9.76 -9.56 20.91
C GLY A 132 9.43 -8.83 19.61
N PHE A 133 10.34 -8.00 19.09
CA PHE A 133 10.12 -7.22 17.87
C PHE A 133 11.14 -7.54 16.77
N ILE A 134 10.74 -7.25 15.54
CA ILE A 134 11.64 -7.11 14.39
C ILE A 134 11.51 -5.67 13.94
N ALA A 135 12.61 -4.96 13.72
CA ALA A 135 12.56 -3.62 13.17
C ALA A 135 13.60 -3.39 12.08
N VAL A 136 13.30 -2.44 11.20
CA VAL A 136 14.29 -1.83 10.30
C VAL A 136 14.39 -0.37 10.71
N GLU A 137 15.49 -0.04 11.38
CA GLU A 137 15.77 1.30 11.90
C GLU A 137 16.46 2.19 10.86
N PHE A 138 16.22 3.50 11.00
CA PHE A 138 16.84 4.57 10.24
C PHE A 138 17.35 5.57 11.29
N ASP A 139 18.61 5.41 11.65
CA ASP A 139 19.24 6.07 12.79
C ASP A 139 20.03 7.31 12.36
N THR A 140 19.75 8.41 13.04
CA THR A 140 20.34 9.73 12.82
C THR A 140 21.42 10.08 13.85
N LEU A 141 21.64 9.25 14.87
CA LEU A 141 22.66 9.42 15.89
C LEU A 141 23.61 8.22 15.93
N MET A 142 24.83 8.45 16.42
CA MET A 142 25.78 7.37 16.69
C MET A 142 25.88 7.16 18.19
N ASP A 143 25.28 6.08 18.67
CA ASP A 143 25.41 5.59 20.02
C ASP A 143 26.46 4.48 20.09
N VAL A 144 27.57 4.79 20.76
CA VAL A 144 28.67 3.84 20.97
C VAL A 144 28.20 2.60 21.74
N GLU A 145 27.21 2.75 22.62
CA GLU A 145 26.61 1.64 23.39
C GLU A 145 25.78 0.69 22.53
N PHE A 146 25.18 1.18 21.43
CA PHE A 146 24.44 0.36 20.47
C PHE A 146 25.30 -0.15 19.30
N LYS A 147 26.58 0.24 19.29
CA LYS A 147 27.61 -0.18 18.31
C LYS A 147 27.33 0.35 16.90
N ASP A 148 26.75 1.53 16.83
CA ASP A 148 26.44 2.18 15.57
C ASP A 148 27.70 2.46 14.79
N ILE A 149 27.60 2.31 13.48
CA ILE A 149 28.74 2.55 12.58
C ILE A 149 28.96 4.05 12.35
N ASN A 150 27.88 4.84 12.37
CA ASN A 150 27.82 6.28 12.20
C ASN A 150 26.40 6.78 12.55
N GLY A 151 26.15 8.10 12.51
CA GLY A 151 24.83 8.71 12.73
C GLY A 151 24.00 8.91 11.46
N ASN A 152 24.12 7.98 10.51
CA ASN A 152 23.35 7.98 9.27
C ASN A 152 23.31 6.57 8.67
N HIS A 153 22.63 5.65 9.36
CA HIS A 153 22.61 4.26 8.95
C HIS A 153 21.20 3.67 8.92
N VAL A 154 21.07 2.56 8.19
CA VAL A 154 19.89 1.69 8.23
C VAL A 154 20.29 0.38 8.87
N GLY A 155 19.45 -0.13 9.76
CA GLY A 155 19.72 -1.29 10.59
C GLY A 155 18.61 -2.34 10.54
N VAL A 156 18.92 -3.58 10.91
CA VAL A 156 17.94 -4.66 11.09
C VAL A 156 18.06 -5.20 12.51
N ASP A 157 17.02 -4.91 13.30
CA ASP A 157 16.95 -5.18 14.72
C ASP A 157 16.09 -6.40 15.00
N LEU A 158 16.61 -7.29 15.85
CA LEU A 158 16.00 -8.57 16.17
C LEU A 158 15.97 -8.74 17.69
N ASN A 159 14.85 -8.39 18.32
CA ASN A 159 14.67 -8.36 19.78
C ASN A 159 15.74 -7.54 20.54
N SER A 160 16.34 -6.55 19.88
CA SER A 160 17.42 -5.73 20.40
C SER A 160 17.63 -4.55 19.45
N VAL A 161 17.89 -3.36 20.00
CA VAL A 161 18.26 -2.15 19.24
C VAL A 161 19.71 -2.17 18.75
N VAL A 162 20.50 -3.15 19.18
CA VAL A 162 21.78 -3.44 18.52
C VAL A 162 21.50 -4.21 17.24
N SER A 163 21.64 -3.53 16.11
CA SER A 163 21.44 -4.07 14.77
C SER A 163 22.22 -5.36 14.49
N SER A 164 21.51 -6.37 13.95
CA SER A 164 22.11 -7.61 13.46
C SER A 164 22.79 -7.44 12.09
N LYS A 165 22.33 -6.45 11.31
CA LYS A 165 22.88 -6.11 10.00
C LYS A 165 22.70 -4.61 9.75
N VAL A 166 23.78 -3.93 9.36
CA VAL A 166 23.80 -2.47 9.17
C VAL A 166 24.24 -2.13 7.74
N GLY A 167 23.63 -1.09 7.18
CA GLY A 167 23.98 -0.46 5.91
C GLY A 167 24.29 1.02 6.10
N ASP A 168 25.41 1.47 5.56
CA ASP A 168 25.84 2.87 5.62
C ASP A 168 25.12 3.69 4.53
N LEU A 169 24.28 4.64 4.93
CA LEU A 169 23.51 5.44 3.98
C LEU A 169 24.36 6.49 3.26
N ASP A 170 25.51 6.90 3.84
CA ASP A 170 26.45 7.80 3.18
C ASP A 170 27.00 7.14 1.89
N SER A 171 27.14 5.81 1.88
CA SER A 171 27.65 5.05 0.73
C SER A 171 26.75 5.13 -0.52
N ILE A 172 25.48 5.47 -0.34
CA ILE A 172 24.49 5.65 -1.41
C ILE A 172 24.02 7.11 -1.54
N GLY A 173 24.67 8.03 -0.82
CA GLY A 173 24.37 9.46 -0.87
C GLY A 173 23.00 9.84 -0.31
N VAL A 174 22.48 9.07 0.64
CA VAL A 174 21.24 9.39 1.36
C VAL A 174 21.61 9.92 2.74
N ASP A 175 21.21 11.14 3.06
CA ASP A 175 21.29 11.72 4.40
C ASP A 175 19.89 11.78 5.02
N LEU A 176 19.67 11.00 6.08
CA LEU A 176 18.40 10.99 6.80
C LEU A 176 18.04 12.36 7.36
N LYS A 177 19.03 13.19 7.68
CA LYS A 177 18.86 14.49 8.35
C LYS A 177 18.60 15.64 7.36
N SER A 178 18.52 15.36 6.06
CA SER A 178 18.40 16.42 5.05
C SER A 178 17.04 17.13 5.07
N GLY A 179 16.02 16.50 5.65
CA GLY A 179 14.63 16.96 5.57
C GLY A 179 13.94 16.62 4.24
N ASP A 180 14.65 16.01 3.30
CA ASP A 180 14.06 15.49 2.07
C ASP A 180 13.24 14.23 2.35
N SER A 181 12.31 13.92 1.44
CA SER A 181 11.55 12.67 1.48
C SER A 181 12.45 11.50 1.06
N VAL A 182 12.60 10.53 1.95
CA VAL A 182 13.34 9.28 1.77
C VAL A 182 12.35 8.15 1.53
N ASN A 183 12.61 7.34 0.50
CA ASN A 183 11.85 6.16 0.17
C ASN A 183 12.56 4.91 0.63
N ALA A 184 11.82 4.00 1.26
CA ALA A 184 12.33 2.70 1.67
C ALA A 184 11.42 1.55 1.20
N TRP A 185 12.05 0.45 0.81
CA TRP A 185 11.38 -0.81 0.47
C TRP A 185 11.95 -1.92 1.34
N ILE A 186 11.09 -2.72 1.95
CA ILE A 186 11.48 -3.90 2.71
C ILE A 186 10.75 -5.09 2.11
N GLU A 187 11.49 -6.15 1.79
CA GLU A 187 10.92 -7.38 1.25
C GLU A 187 11.46 -8.59 2.01
N PHE A 188 10.54 -9.47 2.38
CA PHE A 188 10.84 -10.74 3.00
C PHE A 188 10.20 -11.89 2.20
N ASP A 189 11.03 -12.85 1.79
CA ASP A 189 10.60 -14.11 1.20
C ASP A 189 10.63 -15.22 2.24
N GLY A 190 9.46 -15.59 2.76
CA GLY A 190 9.32 -16.65 3.77
C GLY A 190 9.74 -18.04 3.28
N SER A 191 9.78 -18.29 1.96
CA SER A 191 10.19 -19.60 1.42
C SER A 191 11.70 -19.77 1.40
N ASN A 192 12.44 -18.68 1.17
CA ASN A 192 13.89 -18.68 1.04
C ASN A 192 14.61 -17.98 2.21
N ASN A 193 13.84 -17.45 3.17
CA ASN A 193 14.32 -16.60 4.26
C ASN A 193 15.09 -15.35 3.79
N GLY A 194 14.85 -14.89 2.56
CA GLY A 194 15.54 -13.72 2.02
C GLY A 194 14.94 -12.44 2.57
N PHE A 195 15.75 -11.61 3.23
CA PHE A 195 15.34 -10.30 3.75
C PHE A 195 16.19 -9.20 3.10
N ASN A 196 15.52 -8.24 2.46
CA ASN A 196 16.20 -7.19 1.70
C ASN A 196 15.60 -5.81 2.00
N VAL A 197 16.48 -4.80 2.10
CA VAL A 197 16.11 -3.41 2.31
C VAL A 197 16.74 -2.54 1.22
N TRP A 198 15.96 -1.64 0.66
CA TRP A 198 16.40 -0.61 -0.28
C TRP A 198 16.03 0.77 0.27
N VAL A 199 16.90 1.75 0.03
CA VAL A 199 16.69 3.14 0.44
C VAL A 199 17.10 4.06 -0.71
N SER A 200 16.34 5.13 -0.96
CA SER A 200 16.65 6.11 -2.01
C SER A 200 15.86 7.40 -1.82
N TYR A 201 16.38 8.52 -2.32
CA TYR A 201 15.56 9.72 -2.56
C TYR A 201 14.65 9.59 -3.79
N SER A 202 14.96 8.67 -4.71
CA SER A 202 14.15 8.45 -5.91
C SER A 202 12.87 7.68 -5.59
N ASN A 203 11.81 7.93 -6.35
CA ASN A 203 10.57 7.12 -6.31
C ASN A 203 10.72 5.78 -7.05
N LEU A 204 11.87 5.52 -7.67
CA LEU A 204 12.20 4.25 -8.30
C LEU A 204 13.07 3.42 -7.35
N LYS A 205 12.61 2.21 -7.06
CA LYS A 205 13.36 1.23 -6.26
C LYS A 205 14.72 0.97 -6.91
N PRO A 206 15.85 1.14 -6.20
CA PRO A 206 17.17 0.82 -6.72
C PRO A 206 17.29 -0.65 -7.13
N LYS A 207 18.21 -0.94 -8.05
CA LYS A 207 18.47 -2.32 -8.50
C LYS A 207 19.02 -3.19 -7.36
N ASP A 208 20.01 -2.68 -6.66
CA ASP A 208 20.72 -3.41 -5.61
C ASP A 208 20.26 -2.92 -4.23
N PRO A 209 19.99 -3.83 -3.28
CA PRO A 209 19.62 -3.45 -1.92
C PRO A 209 20.81 -2.88 -1.16
N ILE A 210 20.54 -1.95 -0.23
CA ILE A 210 21.56 -1.49 0.73
C ILE A 210 21.83 -2.56 1.79
N LEU A 211 20.84 -3.40 2.11
CA LEU A 211 20.95 -4.53 3.02
C LEU A 211 20.32 -5.79 2.44
N SER A 212 21.04 -6.89 2.51
CA SER A 212 20.54 -8.22 2.18
C SER A 212 21.06 -9.23 3.20
N MET A 213 20.17 -10.07 3.73
CA MET A 213 20.52 -11.14 4.66
C MET A 213 19.57 -12.33 4.55
N ASN A 214 20.02 -13.50 5.01
CA ASN A 214 19.13 -14.62 5.28
C ASN A 214 18.63 -14.51 6.72
N LEU A 215 17.32 -14.43 6.91
CA LEU A 215 16.67 -14.22 8.19
C LEU A 215 15.61 -15.28 8.44
N ASP A 216 15.85 -16.14 9.43
CA ASP A 216 14.83 -17.04 9.96
C ASP A 216 13.85 -16.24 10.85
N MET A 217 12.90 -15.55 10.23
CA MET A 217 11.87 -14.78 10.94
C MET A 217 11.01 -15.65 11.86
N GLY A 218 10.97 -16.97 11.62
CA GLY A 218 10.28 -17.95 12.46
C GLY A 218 10.84 -18.05 13.89
N GLN A 219 11.93 -17.35 14.22
CA GLN A 219 12.43 -17.24 15.60
C GLN A 219 11.85 -16.05 16.37
N TYR A 220 11.36 -15.03 15.65
CA TYR A 220 11.01 -13.72 16.22
C TYR A 220 9.51 -13.40 16.13
N LEU A 221 8.77 -14.06 15.22
CA LEU A 221 7.35 -13.79 15.00
C LEU A 221 6.45 -14.48 16.02
N ASN A 222 5.28 -13.93 16.33
CA ASN A 222 4.15 -14.71 16.84
C ASN A 222 3.19 -15.07 15.69
N ASP A 223 2.12 -15.81 15.99
CA ASP A 223 1.08 -16.12 15.00
C ASP A 223 0.49 -14.86 14.37
N PHE A 224 0.29 -13.84 15.20
CA PHE A 224 -0.24 -12.53 14.84
C PHE A 224 0.67 -11.45 15.39
N MET A 225 0.98 -10.46 14.56
CA MET A 225 1.81 -9.31 14.91
C MET A 225 1.19 -8.04 14.34
N TYR A 226 1.48 -6.90 14.92
CA TYR A 226 1.18 -5.58 14.37
C TYR A 226 2.37 -5.08 13.57
N VAL A 227 2.09 -4.25 12.56
CA VAL A 227 3.10 -3.57 11.76
C VAL A 227 2.88 -2.07 11.82
N GLY A 228 3.94 -1.30 11.73
CA GLY A 228 3.85 0.15 11.70
C GLY A 228 5.20 0.82 11.90
N PHE A 229 5.19 1.96 12.56
CA PHE A 229 6.38 2.78 12.77
C PHE A 229 6.53 3.19 14.22
N SER A 230 7.77 3.29 14.66
CA SER A 230 8.18 3.87 15.94
C SER A 230 9.22 4.95 15.67
N GLY A 231 9.29 5.98 16.51
CA GLY A 231 10.36 6.97 16.41
C GLY A 231 10.57 7.72 17.71
N SER A 232 11.80 8.19 17.91
CA SER A 232 12.19 8.95 19.10
C SER A 232 13.20 10.05 18.78
N THR A 233 13.17 11.10 19.60
CA THR A 233 14.01 12.29 19.41
C THR A 233 15.33 12.25 20.16
N GLN A 234 15.53 11.38 21.16
CA GLN A 234 16.81 11.29 21.90
C GLN A 234 17.46 12.61 22.32
N GLY A 235 16.67 13.51 22.91
CA GLY A 235 17.17 14.82 23.34
C GLY A 235 17.42 15.77 22.17
N SER A 236 16.77 15.54 21.04
CA SER A 236 16.82 16.41 19.86
C SER A 236 15.50 17.17 19.63
N THR A 237 15.46 17.92 18.52
CA THR A 237 14.29 18.55 17.94
C THR A 237 13.86 17.93 16.59
N GLU A 238 14.19 16.65 16.36
CA GLU A 238 13.81 15.93 15.15
C GLU A 238 12.32 15.59 15.11
N ILE A 239 11.75 15.80 13.92
CA ILE A 239 10.37 15.50 13.60
C ILE A 239 10.38 14.40 12.55
N HIS A 240 9.83 13.24 12.91
CA HIS A 240 9.77 12.06 12.06
C HIS A 240 8.38 11.95 11.44
N ARG A 241 8.29 12.11 10.12
CA ARG A 241 7.02 12.07 9.37
C ARG A 241 6.99 10.87 8.45
N VAL A 242 5.91 10.10 8.49
CA VAL A 242 5.56 9.08 7.49
C VAL A 242 4.51 9.68 6.56
N GLU A 243 4.94 9.92 5.33
CA GLU A 243 4.22 10.66 4.29
C GLU A 243 3.41 9.71 3.41
N TRP A 244 3.90 8.48 3.24
CA TRP A 244 3.24 7.42 2.50
C TRP A 244 3.63 6.05 3.07
N TRP A 245 2.72 5.07 2.98
CA TRP A 245 2.97 3.69 3.40
C TRP A 245 2.04 2.71 2.69
N SER A 246 2.59 1.60 2.23
CA SER A 246 1.87 0.42 1.77
C SER A 246 2.48 -0.85 2.35
N PHE A 247 1.65 -1.86 2.54
CA PHE A 247 2.05 -3.15 3.05
C PHE A 247 1.24 -4.25 2.38
N SER A 248 1.91 -5.34 2.01
CA SER A 248 1.28 -6.56 1.51
C SER A 248 1.94 -7.78 2.14
N SER A 249 1.14 -8.75 2.58
CA SER A 249 1.61 -10.02 3.12
C SER A 249 0.77 -11.17 2.60
N SER A 250 1.41 -12.31 2.34
CA SER A 250 0.75 -13.53 1.89
C SER A 250 1.52 -14.78 2.28
N PHE A 251 0.80 -15.89 2.42
CA PHE A 251 1.39 -17.21 2.53
C PHE A 251 1.52 -17.79 1.13
N GLY A 252 2.74 -18.11 0.70
CA GLY A 252 2.97 -18.73 -0.60
C GLY A 252 2.27 -20.09 -0.68
N SER A 253 1.42 -20.27 -1.69
CA SER A 253 1.05 -21.62 -2.12
C SER A 253 2.30 -22.26 -2.74
N GLY A 254 2.72 -23.42 -2.25
CA GLY A 254 3.69 -24.24 -2.96
C GLY A 254 3.27 -24.39 -4.42
N SER A 255 4.23 -24.18 -5.33
CA SER A 255 4.15 -24.18 -6.80
C SER A 255 3.76 -22.86 -7.50
N GLY A 256 4.80 -22.10 -7.85
CA GLY A 256 5.03 -21.64 -9.22
C GLY A 256 3.96 -20.81 -9.92
N TYR A 257 3.67 -19.61 -9.44
CA TYR A 257 3.30 -18.49 -10.31
C TYR A 257 3.91 -17.20 -9.77
N SER A 258 4.90 -16.68 -10.49
CA SER A 258 5.46 -15.35 -10.31
C SER A 258 4.35 -14.30 -10.49
N SER A 259 3.79 -13.80 -9.39
CA SER A 259 2.98 -12.58 -9.42
C SER A 259 3.92 -11.37 -9.47
N SER A 260 4.45 -11.09 -10.66
CA SER A 260 4.97 -9.75 -10.96
C SER A 260 3.77 -8.80 -11.04
N LEU A 261 3.51 -8.05 -9.96
CA LEU A 261 2.69 -6.84 -10.08
C LEU A 261 3.54 -5.73 -10.71
N PRO A 262 2.94 -4.88 -11.58
CA PRO A 262 3.69 -3.95 -12.40
C PRO A 262 4.14 -2.71 -11.61
N PRO A 263 5.22 -2.04 -12.02
CA PRO A 263 5.57 -0.69 -11.55
C PRO A 263 4.52 0.35 -12.02
N PRO A 264 4.51 1.57 -11.43
CA PRO A 264 3.58 2.65 -11.79
C PRO A 264 3.64 3.02 -13.29
N PRO A 265 2.57 3.61 -13.85
CA PRO A 265 2.31 3.63 -15.29
C PRO A 265 3.40 4.36 -16.08
N ALA A 266 4.14 3.59 -16.89
CA ALA A 266 4.90 4.10 -18.00
C ALA A 266 3.97 4.23 -19.23
N VAL A 267 3.84 5.44 -19.76
CA VAL A 267 3.15 5.70 -21.02
C VAL A 267 4.03 5.16 -22.14
N SER A 268 3.61 4.07 -22.78
CA SER A 268 4.21 3.60 -24.04
C SER A 268 3.22 3.82 -25.19
N LEU A 269 3.60 4.67 -26.15
CA LEU A 269 3.01 4.71 -27.49
C LEU A 269 3.59 3.57 -28.34
N MET A 270 2.74 3.02 -29.20
CA MET A 270 2.82 1.70 -29.83
C MET A 270 3.43 1.72 -31.25
N ASN A 271 3.86 0.52 -31.70
CA ASN A 271 3.83 -0.09 -33.05
C ASN A 271 5.19 -0.65 -33.51
N THR A 272 5.31 -1.79 -34.22
CA THR A 272 4.49 -2.21 -35.38
C THR A 272 4.60 -3.72 -35.69
N SER A 273 3.45 -4.34 -36.00
CA SER A 273 3.12 -5.37 -37.03
C SER A 273 4.10 -6.49 -37.42
N THR A 274 3.62 -7.76 -37.47
CA THR A 274 3.19 -8.44 -38.73
C THR A 274 2.77 -9.91 -38.52
N ASN A 275 1.61 -10.25 -39.12
CA ASN A 275 1.16 -11.49 -39.80
C ASN A 275 1.73 -12.87 -39.36
N SER A 276 0.95 -13.94 -39.21
CA SER A 276 0.00 -14.49 -40.19
C SER A 276 -0.70 -15.76 -39.65
N ALA A 277 -1.98 -15.95 -40.05
CA ALA A 277 -2.67 -17.20 -40.47
C ALA A 277 -2.43 -18.55 -39.73
N ARG A 278 -3.35 -19.52 -39.57
CA ARG A 278 -4.78 -19.78 -39.87
C ARG A 278 -5.03 -21.22 -39.33
N SER A 279 -6.10 -21.41 -38.52
CA SER A 279 -7.10 -22.53 -38.40
C SER A 279 -6.78 -24.00 -38.83
N PRO A 280 -7.66 -25.01 -38.54
CA PRO A 280 -8.31 -25.51 -37.31
C PRO A 280 -8.27 -27.11 -37.24
N PRO A 281 -9.06 -27.81 -36.38
CA PRO A 281 -8.88 -29.24 -35.96
C PRO A 281 -9.73 -30.23 -36.81
N PRO A 282 -9.80 -31.58 -36.55
CA PRO A 282 -10.75 -32.17 -35.55
C PRO A 282 -10.51 -33.63 -35.05
N SER A 283 -11.40 -34.07 -34.12
CA SER A 283 -12.15 -35.36 -34.13
C SER A 283 -11.73 -36.61 -33.31
N MET A 284 -12.58 -36.91 -32.31
CA MET A 284 -13.28 -38.15 -31.88
C MET A 284 -12.70 -39.60 -31.95
N ALA A 285 -13.14 -40.36 -30.92
CA ALA A 285 -13.08 -41.79 -30.51
C ALA A 285 -13.53 -42.85 -31.57
N PRO A 286 -13.75 -44.18 -31.32
CA PRO A 286 -13.83 -44.97 -30.05
C PRO A 286 -13.36 -46.47 -30.10
N SER A 287 -13.79 -47.25 -29.07
CA SER A 287 -14.09 -48.71 -29.02
C SER A 287 -12.98 -49.66 -28.53
N MET A 288 -13.22 -50.89 -28.06
CA MET A 288 -14.21 -51.55 -27.18
C MET A 288 -13.68 -53.01 -26.99
N ASN A 289 -14.11 -53.68 -25.91
CA ASN A 289 -14.19 -55.14 -25.67
C ASN A 289 -12.98 -55.96 -25.12
N SER A 290 -13.15 -56.35 -23.84
CA SER A 290 -13.49 -57.70 -23.35
C SER A 290 -12.69 -58.94 -23.80
N THR A 291 -12.14 -59.69 -22.83
CA THR A 291 -12.50 -61.12 -22.57
C THR A 291 -11.89 -61.64 -21.25
N ASN A 292 -12.63 -62.59 -20.65
CA ASN A 292 -12.41 -63.28 -19.36
C ASN A 292 -11.30 -64.35 -19.42
N VAL A 293 -10.86 -64.88 -18.26
CA VAL A 293 -11.03 -66.31 -17.83
C VAL A 293 -10.25 -66.66 -16.53
N GLU A 294 -10.98 -67.33 -15.62
CA GLU A 294 -10.64 -68.32 -14.55
C GLU A 294 -9.76 -68.06 -13.31
N ARG A 295 -10.45 -67.89 -12.17
CA ARG A 295 -10.66 -68.83 -11.02
C ARG A 295 -9.50 -69.73 -10.53
N LYS A 296 -9.21 -69.64 -9.21
CA LYS A 296 -9.15 -70.80 -8.29
C LYS A 296 -9.41 -70.45 -6.81
N GLU A 297 -10.22 -71.29 -6.18
CA GLU A 297 -10.73 -71.30 -4.79
C GLU A 297 -9.77 -71.97 -3.78
N SER A 298 -9.89 -71.61 -2.49
CA SER A 298 -10.15 -72.54 -1.37
C SER A 298 -10.53 -71.73 -0.10
N LYS A 299 -11.77 -71.83 0.43
CA LYS A 299 -12.30 -72.68 1.55
C LYS A 299 -11.55 -72.48 2.89
N LYS A 300 -12.14 -72.46 4.10
CA LYS A 300 -13.51 -72.44 4.69
C LYS A 300 -13.27 -72.38 6.23
N SER A 301 -14.14 -71.73 7.02
CA SER A 301 -14.69 -72.32 8.27
C SER A 301 -15.83 -71.47 8.84
N CYS A 302 -16.96 -72.13 9.13
CA CYS A 302 -18.15 -71.65 9.86
C CYS A 302 -17.93 -71.82 11.39
N HIS A 303 -18.80 -71.52 12.36
CA HIS A 303 -20.27 -71.46 12.49
C HIS A 303 -20.61 -70.77 13.85
N ASN A 304 -21.68 -69.96 13.97
CA ASN A 304 -22.95 -70.21 14.70
C ASN A 304 -23.67 -68.83 14.72
N GLY A 305 -24.94 -68.59 14.42
CA GLY A 305 -26.14 -69.41 14.43
C GLY A 305 -27.09 -68.93 15.53
N LEU A 306 -27.99 -67.96 15.27
CA LEU A 306 -29.43 -68.04 15.61
C LEU A 306 -30.26 -66.82 15.13
N CYS A 307 -31.46 -67.13 14.66
CA CYS A 307 -32.52 -66.28 14.12
C CYS A 307 -33.30 -65.47 15.17
N LYS A 308 -33.90 -64.34 14.77
CA LYS A 308 -35.35 -64.22 14.51
C LYS A 308 -35.76 -62.79 14.10
N GLN A 309 -36.77 -62.74 13.25
CA GLN A 309 -37.43 -61.56 12.69
C GLN A 309 -38.10 -60.67 13.75
N GLY A 310 -38.14 -59.37 13.48
CA GLY A 310 -38.99 -58.39 14.14
C GLY A 310 -39.18 -57.17 13.24
N LEU A 311 -40.27 -57.17 12.48
CA LEU A 311 -40.75 -56.09 11.62
C LEU A 311 -41.17 -54.90 12.51
N GLY A 312 -40.63 -53.70 12.28
CA GLY A 312 -41.00 -52.53 13.10
C GLY A 312 -40.26 -51.25 12.73
N ALA A 313 -40.41 -50.77 11.50
CA ALA A 313 -39.96 -49.44 11.11
C ALA A 313 -40.93 -48.80 10.11
N VAL A 314 -41.93 -48.06 10.58
CA VAL A 314 -42.46 -46.88 9.86
C VAL A 314 -43.03 -45.88 10.87
N ALA A 315 -42.17 -45.12 11.55
CA ALA A 315 -42.54 -43.82 12.18
C ALA A 315 -41.30 -43.10 12.74
N GLY A 316 -40.27 -42.84 11.91
CA GLY A 316 -39.03 -42.21 12.42
C GLY A 316 -38.16 -41.46 11.41
N VAL A 317 -38.72 -41.02 10.27
CA VAL A 317 -37.95 -40.25 9.26
C VAL A 317 -38.51 -38.85 9.00
N VAL A 318 -39.76 -38.57 9.41
CA VAL A 318 -40.36 -37.24 9.20
C VAL A 318 -39.91 -36.21 10.25
N THR A 319 -39.48 -36.64 11.44
CA THR A 319 -39.10 -35.74 12.53
C THR A 319 -37.69 -35.15 12.42
N ALA A 320 -36.73 -35.88 11.84
CA ALA A 320 -35.36 -35.38 11.68
C ALA A 320 -35.24 -34.31 10.58
N GLY A 321 -35.97 -34.46 9.48
CA GLY A 321 -35.98 -33.48 8.38
C GLY A 321 -36.59 -32.13 8.80
N ALA A 322 -37.68 -32.18 9.59
CA ALA A 322 -38.32 -30.97 10.12
C ALA A 322 -37.40 -30.21 11.08
N PHE A 323 -36.60 -30.92 11.89
CA PHE A 323 -35.64 -30.30 12.81
C PHE A 323 -34.50 -29.58 12.09
N VAL A 324 -33.95 -30.18 11.04
CA VAL A 324 -32.86 -29.56 10.25
C VAL A 324 -33.36 -28.32 9.50
N LEU A 325 -34.57 -28.38 8.92
CA LEU A 325 -35.17 -27.22 8.25
C LEU A 325 -35.48 -26.07 9.22
N ALA A 326 -35.94 -26.38 10.44
CA ALA A 326 -36.19 -25.37 11.47
C ALA A 326 -34.89 -24.67 11.92
N LEU A 327 -33.80 -25.41 12.10
CA LEU A 327 -32.49 -24.83 12.45
C LEU A 327 -31.93 -23.96 11.31
N PHE A 328 -32.11 -24.37 10.05
CA PHE A 328 -31.66 -23.59 8.90
C PHE A 328 -32.48 -22.31 8.72
N ALA A 329 -33.80 -22.39 8.90
CA ALA A 329 -34.67 -21.22 8.89
C ALA A 329 -34.33 -20.25 10.04
N GLY A 330 -34.09 -20.76 11.25
CA GLY A 330 -33.65 -19.96 12.39
C GLY A 330 -32.31 -19.25 12.14
N SER A 331 -31.33 -19.96 11.55
CA SER A 331 -30.04 -19.39 11.14
C SER A 331 -30.21 -18.27 10.11
N MET A 332 -31.04 -18.48 9.08
CA MET A 332 -31.29 -17.48 8.04
C MET A 332 -32.01 -16.24 8.59
N ILE A 333 -32.98 -16.41 9.48
CA ILE A 333 -33.67 -15.32 10.17
C ILE A 333 -32.68 -14.56 11.07
N TRP A 334 -31.79 -15.26 11.78
CA TRP A 334 -30.75 -14.63 12.61
C TRP A 334 -29.76 -13.82 11.78
N LEU A 335 -29.28 -14.34 10.65
CA LEU A 335 -28.39 -13.63 9.72
C LEU A 335 -29.07 -12.41 9.09
N TYR A 336 -30.34 -12.53 8.69
CA TYR A 336 -31.12 -11.41 8.17
C TYR A 336 -31.34 -10.34 9.25
N SER A 337 -31.70 -10.73 10.46
CA SER A 337 -31.87 -9.81 11.59
C SER A 337 -30.57 -9.08 11.96
N LYS A 338 -29.41 -9.74 11.82
CA LYS A 338 -28.08 -9.15 12.04
C LYS A 338 -27.67 -8.19 10.91
N LYS A 339 -28.21 -8.36 9.70
CA LYS A 339 -28.03 -7.44 8.56
C LYS A 339 -28.94 -6.21 8.70
N VAL A 340 -30.20 -6.40 9.10
CA VAL A 340 -31.16 -5.31 9.35
C VAL A 340 -30.77 -4.44 10.56
N LYS A 341 -30.25 -5.03 11.65
CA LYS A 341 -29.67 -4.27 12.78
C LYS A 341 -28.41 -3.47 12.42
N ARG A 342 -27.71 -3.83 11.34
CA ARG A 342 -26.55 -3.08 10.84
C ARG A 342 -26.98 -1.87 9.99
N VAL A 343 -28.05 -2.02 9.21
CA VAL A 343 -28.65 -0.92 8.43
C VAL A 343 -29.32 0.10 9.35
N SER A 344 -30.01 -0.34 10.41
CA SER A 344 -30.61 0.56 11.40
C SER A 344 -29.59 1.34 12.24
N ARG A 345 -28.31 0.93 12.24
CA ARG A 345 -27.20 1.66 12.89
C ARG A 345 -26.57 2.70 11.95
N PHE A 346 -26.84 2.63 10.65
CA PHE A 346 -26.35 3.57 9.64
C PHE A 346 -27.33 4.73 9.42
N ASP A 347 -28.63 4.52 9.62
CA ASP A 347 -29.65 5.56 9.47
C ASP A 347 -29.76 6.52 10.68
N SER A 348 -29.06 6.26 11.79
CA SER A 348 -29.12 7.11 13.00
C SER A 348 -27.95 8.08 13.18
N LEU A 349 -27.09 8.23 12.18
CA LEU A 349 -25.96 9.18 12.22
C LEU A 349 -26.02 10.12 11.02
N GLY A 350 -27.20 10.67 10.78
CA GLY A 350 -27.40 11.85 9.95
C GLY A 350 -27.46 13.10 10.83
N SER A 351 -26.32 13.80 10.98
CA SER A 351 -26.24 15.27 11.06
C SER A 351 -24.83 15.74 11.42
N GLU A 352 -23.89 15.73 10.48
CA GLU A 352 -22.90 16.81 10.38
C GLU A 352 -22.25 16.80 8.99
N ILE A 353 -22.22 17.96 8.34
CA ILE A 353 -21.86 18.14 6.94
C ILE A 353 -20.35 17.96 6.79
N ILE A 354 -19.90 16.74 6.48
CA ILE A 354 -18.52 16.49 6.01
C ILE A 354 -18.55 16.65 4.48
N LYS A 355 -17.99 17.76 3.99
CA LYS A 355 -17.84 18.03 2.56
C LYS A 355 -16.83 17.03 1.97
N MET A 356 -17.34 15.97 1.36
CA MET A 356 -16.55 14.97 0.61
C MET A 356 -15.64 15.66 -0.42
N PRO A 357 -14.44 15.13 -0.71
CA PRO A 357 -13.57 15.66 -1.76
C PRO A 357 -14.29 15.65 -3.11
N LYS A 358 -14.43 16.81 -3.74
CA LYS A 358 -15.07 16.94 -5.06
C LYS A 358 -14.07 16.52 -6.12
N GLN A 359 -14.43 15.54 -6.95
CA GLN A 359 -13.65 15.13 -8.10
C GLN A 359 -13.91 16.12 -9.26
N PHE A 360 -12.84 16.63 -9.86
CA PHE A 360 -12.91 17.56 -11.00
C PHE A 360 -12.33 16.90 -12.26
N SER A 361 -12.96 17.13 -13.41
CA SER A 361 -12.42 16.67 -14.68
C SER A 361 -11.28 17.58 -15.16
N TYR A 362 -10.34 17.06 -15.95
CA TYR A 362 -9.29 17.90 -16.55
C TYR A 362 -9.87 19.04 -17.41
N LYS A 363 -10.97 18.78 -18.14
CA LYS A 363 -11.67 19.80 -18.95
C LYS A 363 -12.17 20.95 -18.09
N GLU A 364 -12.70 20.64 -16.90
CA GLU A 364 -13.19 21.60 -15.93
C GLU A 364 -12.05 22.43 -15.33
N LEU A 365 -10.94 21.80 -14.92
CA LEU A 365 -9.77 22.49 -14.39
C LEU A 365 -9.07 23.35 -15.46
N LYS A 366 -9.02 22.87 -16.71
CA LYS A 366 -8.51 23.62 -17.86
C LYS A 366 -9.37 24.86 -18.14
N ALA A 367 -10.70 24.74 -18.08
CA ALA A 367 -11.60 25.89 -18.19
C ALA A 367 -11.43 26.87 -17.01
N ALA A 368 -11.37 26.34 -15.78
CA ALA A 368 -11.26 27.14 -14.57
C ALA A 368 -9.98 27.98 -14.52
N THR A 369 -8.87 27.45 -15.03
CA THR A 369 -7.56 28.12 -15.09
C THR A 369 -7.34 28.97 -16.34
N LYS A 370 -8.35 29.11 -17.21
CA LYS A 370 -8.23 29.72 -18.55
C LYS A 370 -7.05 29.11 -19.34
N CYS A 371 -7.06 27.78 -19.47
CA CYS A 371 -6.02 27.00 -20.13
C CYS A 371 -4.63 27.14 -19.47
N PHE A 372 -4.59 27.13 -18.12
CA PHE A 372 -3.36 27.31 -17.36
C PHE A 372 -2.62 28.61 -17.72
N ASN A 373 -3.34 29.72 -17.73
CA ASN A 373 -2.81 31.03 -18.10
C ASN A 373 -1.71 31.49 -17.12
N GLY A 374 -0.57 31.95 -17.63
CA GLY A 374 0.55 32.46 -16.82
C GLY A 374 0.17 33.59 -15.85
N ASN A 375 -0.79 34.45 -16.21
CA ASN A 375 -1.27 35.53 -15.34
C ASN A 375 -2.12 35.03 -14.16
N ARG A 376 -2.41 33.73 -14.10
CA ARG A 376 -3.14 33.09 -13.00
C ARG A 376 -2.22 32.28 -12.11
N ILE A 377 -0.91 32.31 -12.32
CA ILE A 377 0.03 31.64 -11.42
C ILE A 377 -0.03 32.29 -10.04
N ILE A 378 -0.16 31.46 -9.01
CA ILE A 378 -0.18 31.87 -7.60
C ILE A 378 0.98 31.28 -6.81
N GLY A 379 1.78 30.39 -7.40
CA GLY A 379 2.98 29.87 -6.78
C GLY A 379 3.73 28.88 -7.67
N HIS A 380 5.02 28.73 -7.38
CA HIS A 380 5.90 27.72 -7.96
C HIS A 380 6.50 26.89 -6.82
N GLY A 381 6.60 25.58 -7.00
CA GLY A 381 7.29 24.69 -6.07
C GLY A 381 7.96 23.53 -6.80
N ALA A 382 8.65 22.65 -6.06
CA ALA A 382 9.37 21.50 -6.61
C ALA A 382 8.52 20.55 -7.47
N PHE A 383 7.20 20.63 -7.32
CA PHE A 383 6.21 19.74 -7.93
C PHE A 383 5.35 20.43 -9.00
N GLY A 384 5.84 21.56 -9.55
CA GLY A 384 5.21 22.30 -10.64
C GLY A 384 4.57 23.63 -10.23
N THR A 385 3.78 24.17 -11.16
CA THR A 385 3.19 25.51 -11.07
C THR A 385 1.74 25.43 -10.59
N VAL A 386 1.39 26.31 -9.63
CA VAL A 386 0.04 26.41 -9.07
C VAL A 386 -0.68 27.59 -9.72
N TYR A 387 -1.86 27.33 -10.28
CA TYR A 387 -2.72 28.32 -10.95
C TYR A 387 -3.98 28.58 -10.14
N LYS A 388 -4.48 29.82 -10.18
CA LYS A 388 -5.79 30.23 -9.70
C LYS A 388 -6.87 29.80 -10.70
N GLY A 389 -7.64 28.79 -10.34
CA GLY A 389 -8.86 28.37 -11.02
C GLY A 389 -10.10 29.07 -10.48
N ILE A 390 -11.09 29.31 -11.34
CA ILE A 390 -12.45 29.71 -10.95
C ILE A 390 -13.40 28.68 -11.56
N LEU A 391 -14.04 27.86 -10.73
CA LEU A 391 -14.93 26.80 -11.21
C LEU A 391 -16.17 27.40 -11.89
N THR A 392 -16.50 26.92 -13.08
CA THR A 392 -17.60 27.47 -13.88
C THR A 392 -18.99 27.10 -13.34
N GLU A 393 -19.08 26.04 -12.53
CA GLU A 393 -20.35 25.55 -11.99
C GLU A 393 -20.88 26.42 -10.85
N ASN A 394 -20.00 26.91 -9.97
CA ASN A 394 -20.39 27.63 -8.76
C ASN A 394 -19.58 28.90 -8.47
N GLY A 395 -18.57 29.22 -9.28
CA GLY A 395 -17.72 30.40 -9.10
C GLY A 395 -16.65 30.26 -8.01
N ASP A 396 -16.48 29.08 -7.41
CA ASP A 396 -15.50 28.86 -6.36
C ASP A 396 -14.07 29.07 -6.88
N ILE A 397 -13.26 29.75 -6.08
CA ILE A 397 -11.84 29.94 -6.36
C ILE A 397 -11.08 28.72 -5.85
N VAL A 398 -10.31 28.09 -6.72
CA VAL A 398 -9.52 26.89 -6.42
C VAL A 398 -8.06 27.07 -6.81
N ALA A 399 -7.16 26.39 -6.11
CA ALA A 399 -5.76 26.27 -6.51
C ALA A 399 -5.58 24.98 -7.33
N VAL A 400 -5.11 25.11 -8.56
CA VAL A 400 -4.90 23.99 -9.48
C VAL A 400 -3.41 23.83 -9.74
N LYS A 401 -2.83 22.74 -9.25
CA LYS A 401 -1.42 22.41 -9.44
C LYS A 401 -1.25 21.60 -10.72
N ARG A 402 -0.39 22.06 -11.64
CA ARG A 402 -0.06 21.35 -12.88
C ARG A 402 1.34 20.76 -12.79
N TRP A 403 1.46 19.46 -13.07
CA TRP A 403 2.74 18.77 -13.18
C TRP A 403 3.36 19.02 -14.58
N GLY A 404 4.59 19.53 -14.65
CA GLY A 404 5.31 19.86 -15.88
C GLY A 404 6.55 20.71 -15.62
N GLU A 405 7.62 20.48 -16.39
CA GLU A 405 9.02 20.91 -16.17
C GLU A 405 9.20 22.35 -15.66
N THR A 406 10.07 22.47 -14.64
CA THR A 406 10.63 23.73 -14.16
C THR A 406 11.44 24.40 -15.26
N GLU A 407 11.02 25.57 -15.74
CA GLU A 407 11.93 26.48 -16.43
C GLU A 407 13.06 26.87 -15.47
N VAL A 408 14.29 26.53 -15.83
CA VAL A 408 15.50 26.86 -15.08
C VAL A 408 15.62 28.40 -14.98
N PRO A 409 15.89 28.99 -13.80
CA PRO A 409 16.06 30.43 -13.69
C PRO A 409 17.29 30.89 -14.49
N ILE A 410 17.09 31.81 -15.44
CA ILE A 410 18.18 32.44 -16.18
C ILE A 410 18.90 33.42 -15.26
N VAL A 411 20.13 33.09 -14.87
CA VAL A 411 21.06 34.02 -14.20
C VAL A 411 21.62 34.99 -15.26
N PRO A 412 21.55 36.32 -15.09
CA PRO A 412 22.14 37.25 -16.05
C PRO A 412 23.66 37.19 -15.96
N ARG A 413 24.32 36.60 -16.96
CA ARG A 413 25.77 36.71 -17.15
C ARG A 413 26.08 37.81 -18.16
N THR A 414 26.92 38.73 -17.75
CA THR A 414 27.44 39.87 -18.52
C THR A 414 28.15 39.42 -19.81
N LYS A 415 27.90 40.15 -20.90
CA LYS A 415 28.56 39.96 -22.21
C LYS A 415 30.07 40.23 -22.13
N PRO A 416 30.85 39.53 -22.96
CA PRO A 416 31.56 40.23 -24.03
C PRO A 416 31.34 39.61 -25.42
N SER A 417 31.79 40.36 -26.43
CA SER A 417 31.40 40.38 -27.84
C SER A 417 32.13 39.43 -28.80
N THR A 418 31.36 38.96 -29.80
CA THR A 418 31.64 38.72 -31.24
C THR A 418 32.82 37.85 -31.72
N GLY A 419 32.46 36.81 -32.50
CA GLY A 419 33.31 36.11 -33.49
C GLY A 419 32.47 35.13 -34.33
N LEU A 420 32.74 35.02 -35.64
CA LEU A 420 31.85 34.59 -36.74
C LEU A 420 32.12 33.15 -37.27
N SER A 421 31.08 32.45 -37.78
CA SER A 421 31.03 31.31 -38.76
C SER A 421 31.74 29.98 -38.39
N THR A 422 31.30 28.76 -38.78
CA THR A 422 30.41 28.25 -39.84
C THR A 422 29.95 26.82 -39.52
N SER A 423 28.69 26.51 -39.84
CA SER A 423 27.98 25.24 -40.12
C SER A 423 28.70 23.86 -40.00
N HIS A 424 28.11 22.93 -39.22
CA HIS A 424 27.54 21.66 -39.72
C HIS A 424 26.67 20.93 -38.67
N SER A 425 25.38 20.76 -39.03
CA SER A 425 24.48 19.61 -38.81
C SER A 425 24.53 18.80 -37.50
N HIS A 426 23.44 18.85 -36.72
CA HIS A 426 22.79 17.64 -36.21
C HIS A 426 21.29 17.87 -35.95
N LEU A 427 20.50 16.87 -36.31
CA LEU A 427 19.05 16.83 -36.44
C LEU A 427 18.29 17.19 -35.15
N LEU A 428 17.40 18.19 -35.27
CA LEU A 428 16.24 18.39 -34.41
C LEU A 428 15.10 17.53 -34.95
N LEU A 429 14.64 16.55 -34.15
CA LEU A 429 13.28 16.04 -34.24
C LEU A 429 12.55 16.46 -32.97
N SER A 430 11.93 17.63 -33.09
CA SER A 430 10.81 18.09 -32.30
C SER A 430 9.64 17.12 -32.51
N LEU A 431 9.18 16.47 -31.45
CA LEU A 431 7.86 15.85 -31.43
C LEU A 431 6.87 16.87 -30.87
N GLN A 432 6.09 17.41 -31.81
CA GLN A 432 4.82 18.08 -31.62
C GLN A 432 3.88 17.17 -30.81
N ASP A 433 3.28 17.69 -29.74
CA ASP A 433 1.96 17.24 -29.29
C ASP A 433 1.07 18.47 -29.01
N SER A 434 0.11 18.63 -29.93
CA SER A 434 -1.24 19.13 -29.72
C SER A 434 -1.43 20.48 -29.00
N VAL A 435 -1.09 21.57 -29.70
CA VAL A 435 -1.81 22.85 -29.54
C VAL A 435 -2.79 22.99 -30.70
N SER A 436 -4.03 22.56 -30.49
CA SER A 436 -5.17 22.93 -31.33
C SER A 436 -6.44 22.76 -30.51
N ASP A 437 -6.77 23.78 -29.71
CA ASP A 437 -8.16 24.08 -29.31
C ASP A 437 -8.32 25.42 -28.54
N CYS A 438 -7.37 26.36 -28.67
CA CYS A 438 -7.41 27.62 -27.91
C CYS A 438 -7.26 28.90 -28.75
N ASP A 439 -7.06 28.78 -30.06
CA ASP A 439 -7.11 29.94 -30.96
C ASP A 439 -8.55 30.12 -31.43
N GLY A 440 -9.32 30.92 -30.70
CA GLY A 440 -10.66 31.23 -31.17
C GLY A 440 -11.63 31.92 -30.22
N ILE A 441 -11.20 32.79 -29.31
CA ILE A 441 -12.04 33.91 -28.83
C ILE A 441 -11.13 35.11 -28.53
N ILE A 442 -10.70 35.80 -29.58
CA ILE A 442 -10.45 37.24 -29.51
C ILE A 442 -11.59 37.88 -30.30
N THR A 443 -12.65 38.28 -29.60
CA THR A 443 -13.62 39.21 -30.17
C THR A 443 -13.31 40.59 -29.59
N ILE A 444 -12.86 41.44 -30.51
CA ILE A 444 -12.68 42.87 -30.37
C ILE A 444 -13.99 43.50 -29.90
N SER A 445 -13.93 44.35 -28.89
CA SER A 445 -14.95 45.37 -28.64
C SER A 445 -14.22 46.68 -28.36
N THR A 446 -14.01 47.41 -29.44
CA THR A 446 -13.78 48.84 -29.44
C THR A 446 -15.02 49.53 -28.88
N SER A 447 -14.91 50.20 -27.73
CA SER A 447 -15.79 51.31 -27.39
C SER A 447 -14.93 52.53 -27.11
N THR A 448 -14.82 53.36 -28.14
CA THR A 448 -14.52 54.78 -28.05
C THR A 448 -15.55 55.49 -27.16
N SER A 449 -15.09 56.21 -26.16
CA SER A 449 -15.76 57.40 -25.65
C SER A 449 -14.68 58.42 -25.29
N GLU A 450 -14.52 59.40 -26.18
CA GLU A 450 -13.86 60.66 -25.90
C GLU A 450 -14.56 61.34 -24.72
N ASN A 451 -13.78 61.88 -23.79
CA ASN A 451 -14.16 63.09 -23.06
C ASN A 451 -12.87 63.78 -22.63
N SER A 452 -12.45 64.71 -23.47
CA SER A 452 -11.55 65.81 -23.11
C SER A 452 -12.30 66.76 -22.19
N PHE A 453 -11.75 67.13 -21.03
CA PHE A 453 -11.84 68.51 -20.54
C PHE A 453 -10.73 68.82 -19.52
N ASN A 454 -10.24 70.05 -19.66
CA ASN A 454 -9.08 70.70 -19.05
C ASN A 454 -9.08 70.83 -17.52
N GLY A 455 -7.88 71.04 -16.97
CA GLY A 455 -7.70 71.91 -15.80
C GLY A 455 -6.46 71.59 -14.99
N GLY A 456 -5.42 72.40 -15.14
CA GLY A 456 -4.25 72.37 -14.27
C GLY A 456 -4.47 73.07 -12.92
N ASP A 457 -3.44 72.91 -12.10
CA ASP A 457 -2.98 73.77 -11.01
C ASP A 457 -3.62 73.76 -9.60
N ILE A 458 -2.75 73.36 -8.65
CA ILE A 458 -2.38 74.02 -7.38
C ILE A 458 -3.50 74.38 -6.38
N VAL A 459 -3.62 73.54 -5.32
CA VAL A 459 -3.50 73.77 -3.85
C VAL A 459 -4.16 72.58 -3.15
#